data_AF-S2RM45-F1
#
_entry.id   AF-S2RM45-F1
#
_cell.length_a   1.000
_cell.length_b   1.000
_cell.length_c   1.000
_cell.angle_alpha   90.00
_cell.angle_beta   90.00
_cell.angle_gamma   90.00
#
_symmetry.space_group_name_H-M   'P 1'
#
loop_
_entity.id
_entity.type
_entity.pdbx_description
1 polymer ?
#
loop_
_entity_poly.entity_id
_entity_poly.type
_entity_poly.pdbx_seq_one_letter_code
_entity_poly.pdbx_strand_id
1 'polypeptide(L)'
;MSSITYSERIKIETFCELGLSNIQMGVRLNRSPSTISYELSRCQPYQAELAQTDAEYKRSRCGRKTKLSDELKQKILNHLRLSWSPGMIAHEFKLATKSIYNWLNQGRIGFSLNDLPEHGVRQRRNVDQRSKYNQSLGRSIEQRPMIINQRNRIGDFELDTVVGPRGHSKAVLLTLIDRKSRFLWAYRLKDRTTATVNEALTKFLTTFNGPVHSFTVDRGTEFSGLVSLESQYGIKAYYCHAYT
;
A
#
# COMPACT_ATOMS: atom_id res chain seq x y z
N MET A 1 -11.30 -26.08 20.24
CA MET A 1 -11.90 -27.43 20.26
C MET A 1 -11.79 -28.03 18.86
N SER A 2 -11.16 -29.19 18.71
CA SER A 2 -11.07 -29.83 17.38
C SER A 2 -12.32 -30.67 17.12
N SER A 3 -12.83 -30.64 15.88
CA SER A 3 -13.95 -31.49 15.46
C SER A 3 -13.56 -32.97 15.44
N ILE A 4 -14.51 -33.86 15.76
CA ILE A 4 -14.34 -35.31 15.56
C ILE A 4 -14.11 -35.59 14.07
N THR A 5 -13.06 -36.34 13.75
CA THR A 5 -12.72 -36.74 12.38
C THR A 5 -13.53 -37.96 11.93
N TYR A 6 -13.53 -38.23 10.62
CA TYR A 6 -14.18 -39.43 10.10
C TYR A 6 -13.59 -40.73 10.68
N SER A 7 -12.26 -40.80 10.81
CA SER A 7 -11.59 -41.94 11.44
C SER A 7 -11.95 -42.14 12.92
N GLU A 8 -12.20 -41.06 13.65
CA GLU A 8 -12.72 -41.13 15.02
C GLU A 8 -14.18 -41.63 15.03
N ARG A 9 -15.03 -41.23 14.06
CA ARG A 9 -16.41 -41.75 13.94
C ARG A 9 -16.48 -43.25 13.70
N ILE A 10 -15.62 -43.79 12.82
CA ILE A 10 -15.53 -45.25 12.59
C ILE A 10 -15.19 -45.97 13.90
N LYS A 11 -14.24 -45.43 14.69
CA LYS A 11 -13.89 -46.02 16.00
C LYS A 11 -15.06 -45.96 16.98
N ILE A 12 -15.82 -44.87 17.01
CA ILE A 12 -17.00 -44.72 17.88
C ILE A 12 -18.06 -45.76 17.51
N GLU A 13 -18.28 -46.02 16.22
CA GLU A 13 -19.19 -47.07 15.73
C GLU A 13 -18.78 -48.45 16.24
N THR A 14 -17.51 -48.84 16.05
CA THR A 14 -16.98 -50.09 16.60
C THR A 14 -17.10 -50.15 18.14
N PHE A 15 -16.89 -49.03 18.84
CA PHE A 15 -17.04 -49.00 20.30
C PHE A 15 -18.50 -49.14 20.76
N CYS A 16 -19.48 -48.69 19.97
CA CYS A 16 -20.89 -48.92 20.24
C CYS A 16 -21.24 -50.40 20.11
N GLU A 17 -20.75 -51.07 19.06
CA GLU A 17 -20.93 -52.52 18.86
C GLU A 17 -20.32 -53.35 20.00
N LEU A 18 -19.18 -52.91 20.52
CA LEU A 18 -18.51 -53.52 21.67
C LEU A 18 -19.13 -53.14 23.04
N GLY A 19 -20.17 -52.30 23.08
CA GLY A 19 -20.89 -51.94 24.30
C GLY A 19 -20.11 -51.03 25.27
N LEU A 20 -19.14 -50.24 24.79
CA LEU A 20 -18.37 -49.35 25.66
C LEU A 20 -19.22 -48.17 26.16
N SER A 21 -18.90 -47.69 27.36
CA SER A 21 -19.47 -46.44 27.89
C SER A 21 -18.84 -45.18 27.28
N ASN A 22 -19.56 -44.05 27.30
CA ASN A 22 -19.06 -42.76 26.82
C ASN A 22 -17.72 -42.34 27.45
N ILE A 23 -17.50 -42.70 28.73
CA ILE A 23 -16.24 -42.43 29.44
C ILE A 23 -15.11 -43.25 28.83
N GLN A 24 -15.32 -44.54 28.61
CA GLN A 24 -14.34 -45.46 28.02
C GLN A 24 -13.99 -45.08 26.57
N MET A 25 -14.96 -44.62 25.79
CA MET A 25 -14.74 -44.10 24.44
C MET A 25 -13.93 -42.80 24.47
N GLY A 26 -14.29 -41.88 25.37
CA GLY A 26 -13.62 -40.60 25.55
C GLY A 26 -12.13 -40.78 25.88
N VAL A 27 -11.81 -41.65 26.83
CA VAL A 27 -10.42 -41.97 27.21
C VAL A 27 -9.62 -42.51 26.00
N ARG A 28 -10.18 -43.44 25.23
CA ARG A 28 -9.50 -44.05 24.07
C ARG A 28 -9.27 -43.08 22.91
N LEU A 29 -10.17 -42.12 22.72
CA LEU A 29 -10.07 -41.10 21.66
C LEU A 29 -9.41 -39.81 22.14
N ASN A 30 -9.02 -39.73 23.42
CA ASN A 30 -8.56 -38.49 24.05
C ASN A 30 -9.57 -37.33 23.88
N ARG A 31 -10.86 -37.64 24.11
CA ARG A 31 -12.01 -36.73 24.02
C ARG A 31 -12.76 -36.68 25.34
N SER A 32 -13.45 -35.56 25.61
CA SER A 32 -14.35 -35.51 26.76
C SER A 32 -15.54 -36.46 26.57
N PRO A 33 -16.06 -37.09 27.64
CA PRO A 33 -17.27 -37.92 27.55
C PRO A 33 -18.47 -37.16 26.97
N SER A 34 -18.57 -35.86 27.25
CA SER A 34 -19.60 -34.98 26.68
C SER A 34 -19.47 -34.86 25.15
N THR A 35 -18.24 -34.77 24.62
CA THR A 35 -18.00 -34.75 23.17
C THR A 35 -18.48 -36.04 22.49
N ILE A 36 -18.29 -37.20 23.13
CA ILE A 36 -18.82 -38.48 22.66
C ILE A 36 -20.34 -38.48 22.72
N SER A 37 -20.94 -38.02 23.82
CA SER A 37 -22.40 -37.94 23.95
C SER A 37 -23.04 -37.07 22.86
N TYR A 38 -22.45 -35.91 22.54
CA TYR A 38 -22.93 -35.05 21.46
C TYR A 38 -22.82 -35.74 20.10
N GLU A 39 -21.75 -36.50 19.87
CA GLU A 39 -21.57 -37.25 18.63
C GLU A 39 -22.58 -38.39 18.48
N LEU A 40 -22.82 -39.17 19.53
CA LEU A 40 -23.80 -40.26 19.54
C LEU A 40 -25.24 -39.78 19.36
N SER A 41 -25.52 -38.51 19.72
CA SER A 41 -26.84 -37.90 19.50
C SER A 41 -27.16 -37.57 18.04
N ARG A 42 -26.20 -37.71 17.11
CA ARG A 42 -26.41 -37.41 15.68
C ARG A 42 -27.34 -38.41 14.98
N CYS A 43 -27.25 -39.70 15.29
CA CYS A 43 -28.06 -40.75 14.68
C CYS A 43 -28.25 -41.94 15.63
N GLN A 44 -29.35 -42.68 15.44
CA GLN A 44 -29.67 -43.90 16.20
C GLN A 44 -30.28 -44.94 15.24
N PRO A 45 -29.72 -46.16 15.13
CA PRO A 45 -28.45 -46.61 15.72
C PRO A 45 -27.26 -45.79 15.21
N TYR A 46 -26.17 -45.70 15.99
CA TYR A 46 -25.01 -44.91 15.60
C TYR A 46 -24.30 -45.54 14.41
N GLN A 47 -24.16 -44.79 13.33
CA GLN A 47 -23.43 -45.19 12.13
C GLN A 47 -22.46 -44.09 11.72
N ALA A 48 -21.20 -44.43 11.47
CA ALA A 48 -20.15 -43.43 11.23
C ALA A 48 -20.41 -42.60 9.97
N GLU A 49 -20.92 -43.23 8.91
CA GLU A 49 -21.25 -42.58 7.63
C GLU A 49 -22.43 -41.59 7.78
N LEU A 50 -23.49 -41.98 8.50
CA LEU A 50 -24.62 -41.09 8.79
C LEU A 50 -24.21 -39.92 9.69
N ALA A 51 -23.38 -40.17 10.70
CA ALA A 51 -22.88 -39.12 11.57
C ALA A 51 -21.95 -38.14 10.82
N GLN A 52 -21.16 -38.64 9.87
CA GLN A 52 -20.30 -37.82 9.00
C GLN A 52 -21.13 -36.93 8.07
N THR A 53 -22.13 -37.50 7.40
CA THR A 53 -23.02 -36.75 6.49
C THR A 53 -23.80 -35.66 7.24
N ASP A 54 -24.32 -35.93 8.45
CA ASP A 54 -24.94 -34.91 9.31
C ASP A 54 -23.93 -33.82 9.73
N ALA A 55 -22.71 -34.18 10.09
CA ALA A 55 -21.67 -33.23 10.46
C ALA A 55 -21.30 -32.30 9.30
N GLU A 56 -21.14 -32.84 8.09
CA GLU A 56 -20.88 -32.06 6.87
C GLU A 56 -22.07 -31.17 6.50
N TYR A 57 -23.29 -31.70 6.58
CA TYR A 57 -24.51 -30.94 6.34
C TYR A 57 -24.62 -29.74 7.28
N LYS A 58 -24.46 -29.95 8.60
CA LYS A 58 -24.50 -28.85 9.59
C LYS A 58 -23.35 -27.86 9.37
N ARG A 59 -22.14 -28.35 9.06
CA ARG A 59 -20.98 -27.49 8.79
C ARG A 59 -21.15 -26.64 7.54
N SER A 60 -21.80 -27.15 6.49
CA SER A 60 -22.13 -26.39 5.28
C SER A 60 -23.04 -25.18 5.55
N ARG A 61 -23.82 -25.24 6.64
CA ARG A 61 -24.72 -24.17 7.09
C ARG A 61 -24.05 -23.20 8.06
N CYS A 62 -22.85 -23.52 8.54
CA CYS A 62 -22.07 -22.65 9.42
C CYS A 62 -21.30 -21.58 8.62
N GLY A 63 -21.15 -20.40 9.22
CA GLY A 63 -20.32 -19.32 8.68
C GLY A 63 -21.08 -18.27 7.89
N ARG A 64 -20.36 -17.22 7.48
CA ARG A 64 -20.93 -16.08 6.76
C ARG A 64 -21.25 -16.49 5.32
N LYS A 65 -22.52 -16.37 4.93
CA LYS A 65 -22.93 -16.59 3.53
C LYS A 65 -22.19 -15.65 2.59
N THR A 66 -21.81 -16.16 1.43
CA THR A 66 -21.15 -15.35 0.40
C THR A 66 -22.10 -14.25 -0.09
N LYS A 67 -21.54 -13.06 -0.39
CA LYS A 67 -22.28 -11.99 -1.07
C LYS A 67 -22.50 -12.27 -2.57
N LEU A 68 -21.83 -13.30 -3.11
CA LEU A 68 -21.93 -13.68 -4.51
C LEU A 68 -23.27 -14.37 -4.78
N SER A 69 -24.24 -13.60 -5.26
CA SER A 69 -25.46 -14.14 -5.89
C SER A 69 -25.20 -14.51 -7.35
N ASP A 70 -26.08 -15.31 -7.96
CA ASP A 70 -25.98 -15.66 -9.38
C ASP A 70 -26.09 -14.44 -10.29
N GLU A 71 -26.95 -13.49 -9.94
CA GLU A 71 -27.06 -12.21 -10.66
C GLU A 71 -25.75 -11.42 -10.59
N LEU A 72 -25.16 -11.29 -9.40
CA LEU A 72 -23.89 -10.57 -9.22
C LEU A 72 -22.75 -11.27 -9.94
N LYS A 73 -22.73 -12.61 -9.94
CA LYS A 73 -21.77 -13.41 -10.70
C LYS A 73 -21.84 -13.11 -12.19
N GLN A 74 -23.04 -13.05 -12.77
CA GLN A 74 -23.21 -12.71 -14.19
C GLN A 74 -22.77 -11.27 -14.50
N LYS A 75 -23.10 -10.31 -13.63
CA LYS A 75 -22.63 -8.92 -13.79
C LYS A 75 -21.11 -8.85 -13.78
N ILE A 76 -20.45 -9.46 -12.78
CA ILE A 76 -18.98 -9.49 -12.70
C ILE A 76 -18.38 -10.13 -13.96
N LEU A 77 -18.93 -11.26 -14.43
CA LEU A 77 -18.46 -11.91 -15.66
C LEU A 77 -18.58 -11.01 -16.89
N ASN A 78 -19.70 -10.30 -17.05
CA ASN A 78 -19.89 -9.39 -18.18
C ASN A 78 -18.90 -8.23 -18.15
N HIS A 79 -18.64 -7.63 -16.98
CA HIS A 79 -17.64 -6.57 -16.86
C HIS A 79 -16.21 -7.08 -17.12
N LEU A 80 -15.87 -8.28 -16.64
CA LEU A 80 -14.56 -8.89 -16.92
C LEU A 80 -14.37 -9.14 -18.42
N ARG A 81 -15.41 -9.57 -19.14
CA ARG A 81 -15.40 -9.71 -20.62
C ARG A 81 -15.25 -8.39 -21.36
N LEU A 82 -15.65 -7.28 -20.75
CA LEU A 82 -15.45 -5.92 -21.24
C LEU A 82 -14.08 -5.35 -20.83
N SER A 83 -13.15 -6.19 -20.35
CA SER A 83 -11.81 -5.81 -19.92
C SER A 83 -11.78 -4.82 -18.74
N TRP A 84 -12.81 -4.82 -17.88
CA TRP A 84 -12.76 -4.07 -16.63
C TRP A 84 -11.85 -4.77 -15.63
N SER A 85 -11.03 -4.01 -14.89
CA SER A 85 -10.19 -4.61 -13.85
C SER A 85 -11.02 -5.02 -12.63
N PRO A 86 -10.60 -6.06 -11.87
CA PRO A 86 -11.26 -6.43 -10.61
C PRO A 86 -11.39 -5.25 -9.63
N GLY A 87 -10.45 -4.29 -9.68
CA GLY A 87 -10.53 -3.07 -8.89
C GLY A 87 -11.70 -2.17 -9.28
N MET A 88 -11.89 -1.93 -10.59
CA MET A 88 -13.00 -1.13 -11.11
C MET A 88 -14.35 -1.76 -10.81
N ILE A 89 -14.47 -3.07 -11.04
CA ILE A 89 -15.70 -3.83 -10.73
C ILE A 89 -16.00 -3.76 -9.24
N ALA A 90 -14.98 -3.91 -8.38
CA ALA A 90 -15.16 -3.82 -6.94
C ALA A 90 -15.68 -2.43 -6.52
N HIS A 91 -15.16 -1.37 -7.11
CA HIS A 91 -15.63 -0.01 -6.85
C HIS A 91 -17.10 0.18 -7.26
N GLU A 92 -17.45 -0.22 -8.49
CA GLU A 92 -18.81 -0.09 -9.03
C GLU A 92 -19.87 -0.80 -8.15
N PHE A 93 -19.58 -2.05 -7.76
CA PHE A 93 -20.50 -2.86 -6.98
C PHE A 93 -20.32 -2.72 -5.46
N LYS A 94 -19.51 -1.77 -4.98
CA LYS A 94 -19.19 -1.55 -3.55
C LYS A 94 -18.72 -2.83 -2.85
N LEU A 95 -17.86 -3.58 -3.52
CA LEU A 95 -17.23 -4.81 -3.02
C LEU A 95 -15.78 -4.54 -2.65
N ALA A 96 -15.21 -5.41 -1.82
CA ALA A 96 -13.77 -5.45 -1.65
C ALA A 96 -13.15 -6.14 -2.87
N THR A 97 -12.11 -5.55 -3.47
CA THR A 97 -11.36 -6.13 -4.61
C THR A 97 -10.87 -7.53 -4.29
N LYS A 98 -10.43 -7.77 -3.05
CA LYS A 98 -9.98 -9.09 -2.59
C LYS A 98 -11.07 -10.16 -2.69
N SER A 99 -12.34 -9.79 -2.51
CA SER A 99 -13.47 -10.73 -2.64
C SER A 99 -13.60 -11.25 -4.07
N ILE A 100 -13.44 -10.39 -5.07
CA ILE A 100 -13.51 -10.77 -6.49
C ILE A 100 -12.37 -11.74 -6.82
N TYR A 101 -11.13 -11.43 -6.40
CA TYR A 101 -10.00 -12.34 -6.57
C TYR A 101 -10.22 -13.69 -5.85
N ASN A 102 -10.76 -13.70 -4.64
CA ASN A 102 -11.04 -14.93 -3.93
C ASN A 102 -12.07 -15.80 -4.68
N TRP A 103 -13.11 -15.19 -5.25
CA TRP A 103 -14.10 -15.93 -6.04
C TRP A 103 -13.55 -16.48 -7.35
N LEU A 104 -12.66 -15.74 -8.02
CA LEU A 104 -11.93 -16.22 -9.20
C LEU A 104 -11.01 -17.39 -8.84
N ASN A 105 -10.18 -17.25 -7.80
CA ASN A 105 -9.28 -18.30 -7.32
C ASN A 105 -10.02 -19.59 -6.91
N GLN A 106 -11.22 -19.45 -6.34
CA GLN A 106 -12.07 -20.59 -5.94
C GLN A 106 -12.85 -21.20 -7.11
N GLY A 107 -12.70 -20.68 -8.34
CA GLY A 107 -13.47 -21.14 -9.50
C GLY A 107 -14.97 -20.84 -9.44
N ARG A 108 -15.42 -19.97 -8.52
CA ARG A 108 -16.84 -19.61 -8.38
C ARG A 108 -17.32 -18.72 -9.52
N ILE A 109 -16.39 -17.96 -10.11
CA ILE A 109 -16.58 -17.14 -11.31
C ILE A 109 -15.77 -17.83 -12.42
N GLY A 110 -16.45 -18.24 -13.50
CA GLY A 110 -15.83 -18.94 -14.63
C GLY A 110 -15.05 -18.00 -15.55
N PHE A 111 -14.00 -17.37 -15.03
CA PHE A 111 -13.12 -16.47 -15.76
C PHE A 111 -11.67 -16.74 -15.35
N SER A 112 -10.78 -16.87 -16.34
CA SER A 112 -9.37 -17.17 -16.08
C SER A 112 -8.66 -15.95 -15.50
N LEU A 113 -7.80 -16.17 -14.50
CA LEU A 113 -6.95 -15.10 -13.97
C LEU A 113 -5.96 -14.58 -15.01
N ASN A 114 -5.57 -15.42 -15.97
CA ASN A 114 -4.63 -15.07 -17.04
C ASN A 114 -5.24 -14.06 -18.03
N ASP A 115 -6.57 -14.04 -18.14
CA ASP A 115 -7.29 -13.17 -19.07
C ASP A 115 -7.65 -11.81 -18.43
N LEU A 116 -7.18 -11.56 -17.20
CA LEU A 116 -7.40 -10.28 -16.53
C LEU A 116 -6.53 -9.18 -17.15
N PRO A 117 -7.06 -7.94 -17.32
CA PRO A 117 -6.33 -6.82 -17.91
C PRO A 117 -5.01 -6.47 -17.23
N GLU A 118 -4.90 -6.77 -15.93
CA GLU A 118 -3.72 -6.46 -15.10
C GLU A 118 -2.82 -7.69 -14.87
N HIS A 119 -3.11 -8.83 -15.50
CA HIS A 119 -2.33 -10.05 -15.31
C HIS A 119 -0.89 -9.85 -15.80
N GLY A 120 0.09 -10.16 -14.94
CA GLY A 120 1.51 -9.96 -15.24
C GLY A 120 2.02 -8.52 -15.13
N VAL A 121 1.14 -7.53 -14.89
CA VAL A 121 1.54 -6.14 -14.66
C VAL A 121 2.05 -5.99 -13.23
N ARG A 122 3.34 -6.28 -13.01
CA ARG A 122 4.03 -5.85 -11.80
C ARG A 122 4.16 -4.33 -11.84
N GLN A 123 3.24 -3.62 -11.17
CA GLN A 123 3.52 -2.24 -10.81
C GLN A 123 4.73 -2.25 -9.88
N ARG A 124 5.91 -1.92 -10.42
CA ARG A 124 7.06 -1.55 -9.59
C ARG A 124 6.58 -0.38 -8.75
N ARG A 125 6.36 -0.62 -7.45
CA ARG A 125 6.40 0.48 -6.49
C ARG A 125 7.80 1.05 -6.63
N ASN A 126 7.93 2.19 -7.30
CA ASN A 126 9.13 2.99 -7.16
C ASN A 126 9.25 3.22 -5.65
N VAL A 127 10.20 2.53 -5.02
CA VAL A 127 10.54 2.78 -3.63
C VAL A 127 10.86 4.27 -3.59
N ASP A 128 10.06 5.02 -2.83
CA ASP A 128 10.21 6.46 -2.75
C ASP A 128 11.56 6.75 -2.08
N GLN A 129 12.60 6.97 -2.90
CA GLN A 129 13.96 7.15 -2.41
C GLN A 129 14.10 8.45 -1.61
N ARG A 130 13.08 9.32 -1.59
CA ARG A 130 13.01 10.52 -0.74
C ARG A 130 13.38 10.23 0.72
N SER A 131 13.00 9.06 1.25
CA SER A 131 13.23 8.69 2.65
C SER A 131 14.72 8.51 3.01
N LYS A 132 15.56 7.99 2.11
CA LYS A 132 16.99 7.77 2.40
C LYS A 132 17.82 9.06 2.35
N TYR A 133 17.45 10.02 1.50
CA TYR A 133 18.20 11.26 1.32
C TYR A 133 17.84 12.34 2.35
N ASN A 134 16.63 12.29 2.94
CA ASN A 134 16.16 13.31 3.88
C ASN A 134 16.88 13.34 5.25
N GLN A 135 17.77 12.41 5.56
CA GLN A 135 18.47 12.35 6.85
C GLN A 135 19.75 13.21 6.93
N SER A 136 20.30 13.71 5.80
CA SER A 136 21.57 14.45 5.80
C SER A 136 21.52 15.85 5.15
N LEU A 137 20.34 16.36 4.81
CA LEU A 137 20.19 17.62 4.09
C LEU A 137 20.30 18.85 5.01
N GLY A 138 21.54 19.24 5.29
CA GLY A 138 21.93 20.59 5.69
C GLY A 138 21.23 21.18 6.92
N ARG A 139 21.16 22.52 6.96
CA ARG A 139 20.59 23.27 8.09
C ARG A 139 19.06 23.28 8.01
N SER A 140 18.40 23.02 9.14
CA SER A 140 16.93 23.11 9.26
C SER A 140 16.44 24.55 9.07
N ILE A 141 15.23 24.74 8.56
CA ILE A 141 14.51 26.01 8.57
C ILE A 141 14.49 26.68 9.96
N GLU A 142 14.41 25.88 11.02
CA GLU A 142 14.41 26.37 12.41
C GLU A 142 15.73 27.01 12.83
N GLN A 143 16.84 26.67 12.16
CA GLN A 143 18.17 27.22 12.45
C GLN A 143 18.40 28.57 11.75
N ARG A 144 17.39 29.13 11.05
CA ARG A 144 17.51 30.43 10.39
C ARG A 144 17.67 31.54 11.41
N PRO A 145 18.69 32.40 11.27
CA PRO A 145 18.77 33.63 12.03
C PRO A 145 17.52 34.50 11.82
N MET A 146 17.08 35.19 12.88
CA MET A 146 15.87 36.02 12.86
C MET A 146 15.82 37.06 11.73
N ILE A 147 16.98 37.58 11.31
CA ILE A 147 17.07 38.53 10.19
C ILE A 147 16.46 37.99 8.88
N ILE A 148 16.58 36.68 8.63
CA ILE A 148 16.01 36.03 7.44
C ILE A 148 14.48 35.89 7.59
N ASN A 149 14.01 35.62 8.80
CA ASN A 149 12.58 35.45 9.09
C ASN A 149 11.82 36.78 9.00
N GLN A 150 12.46 37.88 9.40
CA GLN A 150 11.89 39.22 9.34
C GLN A 150 11.73 39.77 7.90
N ARG A 151 12.44 39.19 6.92
CA ARG A 151 12.42 39.63 5.50
C ARG A 151 12.78 41.12 5.31
N ASN A 152 13.68 41.63 6.14
CA ASN A 152 14.03 43.05 6.20
C ASN A 152 15.26 43.44 5.35
N ARG A 153 15.96 42.48 4.73
CA ARG A 153 17.07 42.72 3.78
C ARG A 153 16.84 42.04 2.43
N ILE A 154 17.50 42.57 1.39
CA ILE A 154 17.57 41.94 0.07
C ILE A 154 18.69 40.90 0.09
N GLY A 155 18.56 39.84 -0.69
CA GLY A 155 19.57 38.81 -0.90
C GLY A 155 19.29 37.48 -0.20
N ASP A 156 18.15 37.35 0.49
CA ASP A 156 17.68 36.07 1.01
C ASP A 156 16.67 35.51 0.01
N PHE A 157 17.07 34.50 -0.76
CA PHE A 157 16.27 33.93 -1.84
C PHE A 157 15.55 32.65 -1.43
N GLU A 158 14.32 32.50 -1.90
CA GLU A 158 13.55 31.27 -1.85
C GLU A 158 13.61 30.59 -3.22
N LEU A 159 13.99 29.31 -3.27
CA LEU A 159 14.13 28.57 -4.51
C LEU A 159 13.02 27.55 -4.62
N ASP A 160 12.45 27.41 -5.81
CA ASP A 160 11.43 26.41 -6.12
C ASP A 160 11.64 25.87 -7.55
N THR A 161 11.04 24.71 -7.83
CA THR A 161 11.01 24.15 -9.18
C THR A 161 9.57 23.94 -9.67
N VAL A 162 9.23 24.63 -10.76
CA VAL A 162 7.94 24.46 -11.43
C VAL A 162 8.08 23.43 -12.55
N VAL A 163 7.44 22.29 -12.36
CA VAL A 163 7.47 21.17 -13.32
C VAL A 163 6.28 21.28 -14.28
N GLY A 164 6.54 21.16 -15.58
CA GLY A 164 5.50 21.12 -16.60
C GLY A 164 4.63 19.85 -16.54
N PRO A 165 3.57 19.76 -17.37
CA PRO A 165 2.67 18.60 -17.42
C PRO A 165 3.43 17.28 -17.65
N ARG A 166 3.12 16.26 -16.84
CA ARG A 166 3.74 14.93 -16.94
C ARG A 166 3.54 14.35 -18.33
N GLY A 167 4.61 13.80 -18.92
CA GLY A 167 4.56 13.04 -20.18
C GLY A 167 4.84 13.87 -21.45
N HIS A 168 4.75 15.20 -21.40
CA HIS A 168 5.01 16.04 -22.57
C HIS A 168 6.44 16.61 -22.62
N SER A 169 7.01 16.94 -21.46
CA SER A 169 8.38 17.44 -21.38
C SER A 169 8.97 17.16 -20.01
N LYS A 170 10.30 16.99 -19.96
CA LYS A 170 11.07 16.99 -18.71
C LYS A 170 11.50 18.39 -18.29
N ALA A 171 11.19 19.42 -19.09
CA ALA A 171 11.60 20.79 -18.81
C ALA A 171 10.98 21.29 -17.50
N VAL A 172 11.78 22.07 -16.77
CA VAL A 172 11.46 22.59 -15.44
C VAL A 172 11.88 24.05 -15.41
N LEU A 173 11.14 24.89 -14.69
CA LEU A 173 11.58 26.24 -14.37
C LEU A 173 12.13 26.24 -12.94
N LEU A 174 13.39 26.59 -12.78
CA LEU A 174 13.97 26.93 -11.48
C LEU A 174 13.67 28.40 -11.22
N THR A 175 13.03 28.70 -10.10
CA THR A 175 12.73 30.06 -9.66
C THR A 175 13.57 30.42 -8.45
N LEU A 176 14.04 31.66 -8.38
CA LEU A 176 14.72 32.26 -7.25
C LEU A 176 14.01 33.57 -6.92
N ILE A 177 13.36 33.63 -5.77
CA ILE A 177 12.54 34.78 -5.36
C ILE A 177 13.19 35.43 -4.16
N ASP A 178 13.60 36.70 -4.30
CA ASP A 178 14.06 37.48 -3.14
C ASP A 178 12.90 37.69 -2.16
N ARG A 179 13.08 37.30 -0.90
CA ARG A 179 11.98 37.24 0.08
C ARG A 179 11.51 38.61 0.54
N LYS A 180 12.30 39.68 0.36
CA LYS A 180 11.91 41.06 0.70
C LYS A 180 11.25 41.76 -0.47
N SER A 181 11.97 41.90 -1.59
CA SER A 181 11.55 42.67 -2.76
C SER A 181 10.56 41.91 -3.66
N ARG A 182 10.46 40.58 -3.50
CA ARG A 182 9.72 39.68 -4.40
C ARG A 182 10.25 39.67 -5.83
N PHE A 183 11.47 40.14 -6.03
CA PHE A 183 12.16 40.04 -7.31
C PHE A 183 12.34 38.57 -7.68
N LEU A 184 11.82 38.18 -8.84
CA LEU A 184 11.88 36.82 -9.37
C LEU A 184 12.97 36.74 -10.44
N TRP A 185 13.88 35.78 -10.26
CA TRP A 185 14.80 35.32 -11.28
C TRP A 185 14.46 33.88 -11.65
N ALA A 186 14.47 33.52 -12.94
CA ALA A 186 14.10 32.17 -13.35
C ALA A 186 14.99 31.63 -14.46
N TYR A 187 15.28 30.32 -14.41
CA TYR A 187 15.97 29.57 -15.45
C TYR A 187 15.09 28.42 -15.95
N ARG A 188 15.06 28.25 -17.27
CA ARG A 188 14.52 27.04 -17.88
C ARG A 188 15.59 25.95 -17.90
N LEU A 189 15.30 24.83 -17.24
CA LEU A 189 16.14 23.64 -17.15
C LEU A 189 15.61 22.54 -18.07
N LYS A 190 16.51 21.65 -18.51
CA LYS A 190 16.18 20.47 -19.32
C LYS A 190 15.50 19.35 -18.52
N ASP A 191 15.81 19.26 -17.23
CA ASP A 191 15.30 18.25 -16.28
C ASP A 191 15.37 18.76 -14.83
N ARG A 192 14.77 18.01 -13.89
CA ARG A 192 14.76 18.28 -12.44
C ARG A 192 15.88 17.50 -11.72
N THR A 193 17.09 17.46 -12.26
CA THR A 193 18.21 16.74 -11.62
C THR A 193 19.06 17.69 -10.78
N THR A 194 19.71 17.16 -9.74
CA THR A 194 20.60 17.95 -8.88
C THR A 194 21.71 18.63 -9.67
N ALA A 195 22.27 17.95 -10.68
CA ALA A 195 23.33 18.49 -11.51
C ALA A 195 22.88 19.72 -12.31
N THR A 196 21.70 19.67 -12.93
CA THR A 196 21.18 20.78 -13.74
C THR A 196 20.75 21.97 -12.89
N VAL A 197 20.18 21.73 -11.70
CA VAL A 197 19.90 22.78 -10.72
C VAL A 197 21.18 23.45 -10.26
N ASN A 198 22.21 22.68 -9.87
CA ASN A 198 23.49 23.24 -9.42
C ASN A 198 24.22 24.04 -10.51
N GLU A 199 24.16 23.60 -11.76
CA GLU A 199 24.70 24.36 -12.91
C GLU A 199 24.00 25.71 -13.07
N ALA A 200 22.67 25.73 -12.99
CA ALA A 200 21.89 26.97 -13.09
C ALA A 200 22.11 27.91 -11.90
N LEU A 201 22.24 27.37 -10.68
CA LEU A 201 22.58 28.16 -9.49
C LEU A 201 24.00 28.71 -9.54
N THR A 202 24.96 27.92 -10.04
CA THR A 202 26.32 28.42 -10.29
C THR A 202 26.29 29.58 -11.27
N LYS A 203 25.53 29.45 -12.37
CA LYS A 203 25.33 30.54 -13.33
C LYS A 203 24.66 31.76 -12.71
N PHE A 204 23.66 31.57 -11.85
CA PHE A 204 23.03 32.66 -11.10
C PHE A 204 24.07 33.42 -10.27
N LEU A 205 24.85 32.69 -9.46
CA LEU A 205 25.82 33.27 -8.53
C LEU A 205 26.98 33.99 -9.24
N THR A 206 27.34 33.58 -10.46
CA THR A 206 28.37 34.25 -11.26
C THR A 206 27.84 35.42 -12.08
N THR A 207 26.55 35.44 -12.42
CA THR A 207 25.96 36.47 -13.30
C THR A 207 25.20 37.54 -12.51
N PHE A 208 24.71 37.22 -11.32
CA PHE A 208 23.92 38.14 -10.52
C PHE A 208 24.83 39.04 -9.68
N ASN A 209 24.87 40.32 -10.03
CA ASN A 209 25.72 41.32 -9.36
C ASN A 209 25.13 41.84 -8.03
N GLY A 210 24.01 41.30 -7.55
CA GLY A 210 23.37 41.71 -6.31
C GLY A 210 23.83 40.88 -5.09
N PRO A 211 23.41 41.28 -3.86
CA PRO A 211 23.71 40.52 -2.67
C PRO A 211 22.99 39.16 -2.69
N VAL A 212 23.71 38.10 -2.33
CA VAL A 212 23.14 36.77 -2.07
C VAL A 212 23.66 36.30 -0.72
N HIS A 213 22.78 36.24 0.27
CA HIS A 213 23.11 35.89 1.64
C HIS A 213 22.66 34.49 2.02
N SER A 214 21.48 34.07 1.57
CA SER A 214 20.96 32.75 1.90
C SER A 214 19.98 32.21 0.87
N PHE A 215 19.87 30.89 0.87
CA PHE A 215 18.89 30.12 0.11
C PHE A 215 17.93 29.40 1.06
N THR A 216 16.65 29.43 0.72
CA THR A 216 15.60 28.66 1.38
C THR A 216 14.98 27.73 0.35
N VAL A 217 14.96 26.42 0.65
CA VAL A 217 14.45 25.39 -0.27
C VAL A 217 13.57 24.39 0.45
N ASP A 218 12.72 23.69 -0.29
CA ASP A 218 12.06 22.49 0.21
C ASP A 218 13.05 21.31 0.28
N ARG A 219 12.59 20.14 0.74
CA ARG A 219 13.39 18.90 0.75
C ARG A 219 13.30 18.15 -0.58
N GLY A 220 13.13 18.87 -1.69
CA GLY A 220 13.19 18.34 -3.04
C GLY A 220 14.55 17.69 -3.30
N THR A 221 14.53 16.51 -3.93
CA THR A 221 15.75 15.73 -4.23
C THR A 221 16.72 16.50 -5.13
N GLU A 222 16.22 17.42 -5.95
CA GLU A 222 17.00 18.28 -6.83
C GLU A 222 17.85 19.33 -6.09
N PHE A 223 17.52 19.65 -4.84
CA PHE A 223 18.29 20.57 -4.00
C PHE A 223 19.28 19.87 -3.08
N SER A 224 19.49 18.57 -3.28
CA SER A 224 20.43 17.76 -2.48
C SER A 224 21.89 18.20 -2.64
N GLY A 225 22.23 18.87 -3.73
CA GLY A 225 23.59 19.31 -4.05
C GLY A 225 23.94 20.71 -3.56
N LEU A 226 23.07 21.42 -2.83
CA LEU A 226 23.36 22.80 -2.40
C LEU A 226 24.51 22.88 -1.40
N VAL A 227 24.76 21.81 -0.63
CA VAL A 227 25.85 21.76 0.37
C VAL A 227 27.22 22.03 -0.29
N SER A 228 27.44 21.59 -1.53
CA SER A 228 28.69 21.89 -2.23
C SER A 228 28.81 23.36 -2.62
N LEU A 229 27.69 24.03 -2.92
CA LEU A 229 27.67 25.45 -3.25
C LEU A 229 27.90 26.32 -2.02
N GLU A 230 27.48 25.88 -0.82
CA GLU A 230 27.77 26.61 0.42
C GLU A 230 29.27 26.81 0.62
N SER A 231 30.06 25.75 0.45
CA SER A 231 31.52 25.79 0.62
C SER A 231 32.20 26.66 -0.43
N GLN A 232 31.70 26.67 -1.67
CA GLN A 232 32.31 27.40 -2.77
C GLN A 232 32.01 28.90 -2.74
N TYR A 233 30.78 29.29 -2.39
CA TYR A 233 30.31 30.67 -2.49
C TYR A 233 30.04 31.34 -1.13
N GLY A 234 30.20 30.61 -0.02
CA GLY A 234 29.98 31.15 1.34
C GLY A 234 28.51 31.42 1.67
N ILE A 235 27.58 30.80 0.93
CA ILE A 235 26.14 31.02 1.08
C ILE A 235 25.55 29.96 2.00
N LYS A 236 24.56 30.34 2.83
CA LYS A 236 23.85 29.39 3.70
C LYS A 236 22.53 28.96 3.08
N ALA A 237 22.32 27.65 2.95
CA ALA A 237 21.08 27.03 2.55
C ALA A 237 20.31 26.48 3.76
N TYR A 238 18.99 26.65 3.76
CA TYR A 238 18.08 26.18 4.81
C TYR A 238 16.92 25.38 4.20
N TYR A 239 16.69 24.19 4.76
CA TYR A 239 15.69 23.24 4.25
C TYR A 239 14.41 23.25 5.08
N CYS A 240 13.25 23.40 4.43
CA CYS A 240 11.93 23.29 5.05
C CYS A 240 11.66 21.87 5.58
N HIS A 241 10.64 21.71 6.43
CA HIS A 241 10.20 20.38 6.85
C HIS A 241 9.68 19.58 5.66
N ALA A 242 9.90 18.27 5.67
CA ALA A 242 9.25 17.40 4.70
C ALA A 242 7.75 17.36 5.01
N TYR A 243 6.91 17.36 3.98
CA TYR A 243 5.48 17.12 4.15
C TYR A 243 5.30 15.69 4.70
N THR A 244 4.80 15.59 5.94
CA THR A 244 4.31 14.34 6.55
C THR A 244 3.02 13.87 5.90
#